data_AF-A0A448YTN1-F1
#
_entry.id   AF-A0A448YTN1-F1
#
_cell.length_a   1.000
_cell.length_b   1.000
_cell.length_c   1.000
_cell.angle_alpha   90.00
_cell.angle_beta   90.00
_cell.angle_gamma   90.00
#
_symmetry.space_group_name_H-M   'P 1'
#
loop_
_entity.id
_entity.type
_entity.pdbx_description
1 polymer ?
#
loop_
_entity_poly.entity_id
_entity_poly.type
_entity_poly.pdbx_seq_one_letter_code
_entity_poly.pdbx_strand_id
1 'polypeptide(L)'
;MIIDPRSVLEYSAVIVLSSSMGLPILMYNERSQVYGLIAIVLLALILADLGSLLENNFKYFQTAVFLRLLFFFSLCIYCYLGSYLPICNSAVFSYAFLETWFGILTYSTLRDERMKREQKQAKFVQELKEKYDRGELSEKESATYERLMDEAEYEKIMNEFTH
;
A
#
# COMPACT_ATOMS: atom_id res chain seq x y z
N MET A 1 28.03 10.03 -7.30
CA MET A 1 27.55 9.43 -8.56
C MET A 1 26.04 9.60 -8.77
N ILE A 2 25.24 9.90 -7.73
CA ILE A 2 23.86 10.45 -7.86
C ILE A 2 23.89 11.94 -7.50
N ILE A 3 24.65 12.74 -8.26
CA ILE A 3 24.78 14.19 -7.98
C ILE A 3 24.14 15.01 -9.10
N ASP A 4 24.06 14.46 -10.32
CA ASP A 4 23.49 15.16 -11.47
C ASP A 4 22.11 14.55 -11.82
N PRO A 5 21.02 15.34 -11.83
CA PRO A 5 19.69 14.88 -12.25
C PRO A 5 19.67 14.34 -13.69
N ARG A 6 20.61 14.77 -14.53
CA ARG A 6 20.77 14.24 -15.89
C ARG A 6 21.10 12.75 -15.90
N SER A 7 21.93 12.29 -14.97
CA SER A 7 22.31 10.87 -14.87
C SER A 7 21.13 9.95 -14.56
N VAL A 8 20.09 10.46 -13.88
CA VAL A 8 18.86 9.70 -13.61
C VAL A 8 17.98 9.64 -14.85
N LEU A 9 17.88 10.73 -15.61
CA LEU A 9 17.10 10.80 -16.85
C LEU A 9 17.71 9.98 -17.98
N GLU A 10 19.03 9.91 -18.04
CA GLU A 10 19.80 9.13 -19.03
C GLU A 10 19.97 7.65 -18.63
N TYR A 11 19.38 7.24 -17.51
CA TYR A 11 19.46 5.85 -17.08
C TYR A 11 18.76 4.93 -18.10
N SER A 12 19.43 3.84 -18.48
CA SER A 12 18.97 2.93 -19.54
C SER A 12 17.57 2.37 -19.27
N ALA A 13 17.22 2.07 -18.01
CA ALA A 13 15.88 1.60 -17.68
C ALA A 13 14.81 2.69 -17.89
N VAL A 14 15.12 3.95 -17.59
CA VAL A 14 14.19 5.08 -17.82
C VAL A 14 13.95 5.25 -19.31
N ILE A 15 15.01 5.26 -20.12
CA ILE A 15 14.93 5.40 -21.57
C ILE A 15 14.16 4.23 -22.22
N VAL A 16 14.46 2.99 -21.85
CA VAL A 16 13.77 1.81 -22.40
C VAL A 16 12.30 1.82 -22.02
N LEU A 17 11.98 2.16 -20.77
CA LEU A 17 10.61 2.20 -20.29
C LEU A 17 9.80 3.31 -20.97
N SER A 18 10.36 4.51 -21.10
CA SER A 18 9.70 5.62 -21.77
C SER A 18 9.54 5.38 -23.27
N SER A 19 10.56 4.80 -23.93
CA SER A 19 10.53 4.49 -25.36
C SER A 19 9.49 3.41 -25.66
N SER A 20 9.37 2.40 -24.80
CA SER A 20 8.34 1.35 -24.90
C SER A 20 6.91 1.91 -24.81
N MET A 21 6.75 3.05 -24.14
CA MET A 21 5.45 3.71 -23.92
C MET A 21 5.22 4.89 -24.87
N GLY A 22 6.16 5.18 -25.78
CA GLY A 22 6.06 6.30 -26.72
C GLY A 22 6.10 7.68 -26.06
N LEU A 23 6.63 7.80 -24.84
CA LEU A 23 6.65 9.05 -24.09
C LEU A 23 7.86 9.92 -24.46
N PRO A 24 7.70 11.25 -24.48
CA PRO A 24 8.81 12.16 -24.74
C PRO A 24 9.85 12.06 -23.64
N ILE A 25 11.12 11.94 -24.04
CA ILE A 25 12.25 11.96 -23.11
C ILE A 25 12.35 13.37 -22.53
N LEU A 26 12.24 13.48 -21.21
CA LEU A 26 12.33 14.75 -20.53
C LEU A 26 13.77 15.28 -20.60
N MET A 27 13.96 16.39 -21.33
CA MET A 27 15.22 17.13 -21.29
C MET A 27 15.23 18.03 -20.05
N TYR A 28 16.28 17.87 -19.24
CA TYR A 28 16.46 18.64 -18.01
C TYR A 28 16.60 20.14 -18.30
N ASN A 29 15.77 20.96 -17.65
CA ASN A 29 15.85 22.42 -17.70
C ASN A 29 16.06 22.96 -16.28
N GLU A 30 17.26 23.48 -16.02
CA GLU A 30 17.73 23.99 -14.72
C GLU A 30 16.87 25.12 -14.14
N ARG A 31 16.07 25.81 -14.96
CA ARG A 31 15.23 26.93 -14.51
C ARG A 31 13.82 26.55 -14.09
N SER A 32 13.37 25.32 -14.33
CA SER A 32 11.99 24.97 -14.03
C SER A 32 11.81 24.59 -12.56
N GLN A 33 11.29 25.54 -11.78
CA GLN A 33 10.98 25.38 -10.34
C GLN A 33 9.91 24.32 -10.07
N VAL A 34 9.15 23.92 -11.10
CA VAL A 34 8.05 22.96 -11.00
C VAL A 34 8.56 21.58 -10.57
N TYR A 35 9.74 21.16 -11.03
CA TYR A 35 10.29 19.84 -10.69
C TYR A 35 10.65 19.71 -9.21
N GLY A 36 11.18 20.78 -8.61
CA GLY A 36 11.51 20.81 -7.18
C GLY A 36 10.26 20.74 -6.31
N LEU A 37 9.20 21.45 -6.69
CA LEU A 37 7.93 21.44 -5.95
C LEU A 37 7.26 20.06 -6.00
N ILE A 38 7.24 19.42 -7.17
CA ILE A 38 6.73 18.05 -7.32
C ILE A 38 7.54 17.07 -6.45
N ALA A 39 8.87 17.17 -6.46
CA ALA A 39 9.72 16.29 -5.64
C ALA A 39 9.43 16.45 -4.13
N ILE A 40 9.22 17.67 -3.64
CA ILE A 40 8.86 17.92 -2.24
C ILE A 40 7.50 17.31 -1.90
N VAL A 41 6.50 17.46 -2.79
CA VAL A 41 5.16 16.85 -2.59
C VAL A 41 5.26 15.33 -2.55
N LEU A 42 6.01 14.72 -3.46
CA LEU A 42 6.23 13.27 -3.48
C LEU A 42 6.94 12.79 -2.20
N LEU A 43 7.95 13.53 -1.74
CA LEU A 43 8.67 13.19 -0.51
C LEU A 43 7.78 13.32 0.74
N ALA A 44 6.91 14.34 0.78
CA ALA A 44 5.94 14.51 1.85
C ALA A 44 4.92 13.35 1.90
N LEU A 45 4.50 12.82 0.75
CA LEU A 45 3.65 11.64 0.67
C LEU A 45 4.34 10.40 1.25
N ILE A 46 5.62 10.20 0.96
CA ILE A 46 6.39 9.07 1.51
C ILE A 46 6.56 9.21 3.03
N LEU A 47 6.80 10.42 3.54
CA LEU A 47 6.93 10.67 4.98
C LEU A 47 5.62 10.43 5.74
N ALA A 48 4.47 10.72 5.13
CA ALA A 48 3.17 10.48 5.74
C ALA A 48 2.94 8.99 6.04
N ASP A 49 3.38 8.10 5.14
CA ASP A 49 3.29 6.65 5.33
C ASP A 49 4.14 6.18 6.51
N LEU A 50 5.32 6.79 6.71
CA LEU A 50 6.22 6.46 7.81
C LEU A 50 5.58 6.75 9.18
N GLY A 51 4.79 7.82 9.27
CA GLY A 51 4.03 8.15 10.48
C GLY A 51 3.03 7.06 10.86
N SER A 52 2.29 6.53 9.89
CA SER A 52 1.33 5.45 10.15
C SER A 52 1.97 4.13 10.58
N LEU A 53 3.20 3.87 10.11
CA LEU A 53 3.96 2.69 10.51
C LEU A 53 4.45 2.79 11.96
N LEU A 54 4.83 3.99 12.42
CA LEU A 54 5.24 4.26 13.80
C LEU A 54 4.10 4.05 14.82
N GLU A 55 2.86 4.28 14.41
CA GLU A 55 1.67 4.15 15.27
C GLU A 55 1.15 2.69 15.37
N ASN A 56 1.80 1.71 14.71
CA ASN A 56 1.37 0.30 14.64
C ASN A 56 -0.07 0.09 14.14
N ASN A 57 -0.64 1.06 13.42
CA ASN A 57 -1.98 0.94 12.87
C ASN A 57 -1.97 0.22 11.51
N PHE A 58 -1.84 -1.11 11.55
CA PHE A 58 -1.73 -1.95 10.35
C PHE A 58 -2.93 -1.82 9.39
N LYS A 59 -4.14 -1.55 9.92
CA LYS A 59 -5.35 -1.39 9.10
C LYS A 59 -5.29 -0.10 8.29
N TYR A 60 -4.92 1.01 8.93
CA TYR A 60 -4.75 2.29 8.26
C TYR A 60 -3.59 2.24 7.24
N PHE A 61 -2.46 1.64 7.62
CA PHE A 61 -1.32 1.46 6.72
C PHE A 61 -1.69 0.66 5.46
N GLN A 62 -2.44 -0.43 5.60
CA GLN A 62 -2.89 -1.23 4.45
C GLN A 62 -3.77 -0.42 3.50
N THR A 63 -4.72 0.36 4.02
CA THR A 63 -5.59 1.22 3.20
C THR A 63 -4.79 2.33 2.53
N ALA A 64 -3.86 2.97 3.23
CA ALA A 64 -2.99 4.00 2.68
C ALA A 64 -2.13 3.47 1.51
N VAL A 65 -1.49 2.32 1.70
CA VAL A 65 -0.68 1.66 0.65
C VAL A 65 -1.54 1.33 -0.58
N PHE A 66 -2.75 0.83 -0.39
CA PHE A 66 -3.66 0.52 -1.49
C PHE A 66 -4.13 1.77 -2.24
N LEU A 67 -4.49 2.85 -1.53
CA LEU A 67 -4.87 4.13 -2.15
C LEU A 67 -3.70 4.73 -2.94
N ARG A 68 -2.48 4.68 -2.40
CA ARG A 68 -1.27 5.13 -3.07
C ARG A 68 -1.02 4.33 -4.35
N LEU A 69 -1.18 3.00 -4.29
CA LEU A 69 -1.09 2.13 -5.46
C LEU A 69 -2.10 2.54 -6.54
N LEU A 70 -3.36 2.75 -6.17
CA LEU A 70 -4.41 3.19 -7.10
C LEU A 70 -4.08 4.55 -7.72
N PHE A 71 -3.56 5.48 -6.94
CA PHE A 71 -3.15 6.80 -7.41
C PHE A 71 -2.04 6.70 -8.46
N PHE A 72 -0.93 6.00 -8.16
CA PHE A 72 0.19 5.88 -9.10
C PHE A 72 -0.15 5.03 -10.32
N PHE A 73 -0.98 4.00 -10.15
CA PHE A 73 -1.49 3.24 -11.28
C PHE A 73 -2.34 4.10 -12.21
N SER A 74 -3.23 4.93 -11.66
CA SER A 74 -4.02 5.90 -12.43
C SER A 74 -3.14 6.95 -13.09
N LEU A 75 -2.07 7.40 -12.42
CA LEU A 75 -1.09 8.32 -12.98
C LEU A 75 -0.33 7.69 -14.16
N CYS A 76 0.05 6.42 -14.09
CA CYS A 76 0.64 5.69 -15.22
C CYS A 76 -0.31 5.64 -16.43
N ILE A 77 -1.59 5.32 -16.20
CA ILE A 77 -2.62 5.32 -17.26
C ILE A 77 -2.77 6.72 -17.86
N TYR A 78 -2.83 7.75 -17.02
CA TYR A 78 -2.94 9.13 -17.47
C TYR A 78 -1.72 9.56 -18.28
N CYS A 79 -0.50 9.23 -17.85
CA CYS A 79 0.71 9.51 -18.61
C CYS A 79 0.71 8.81 -19.96
N TYR A 80 0.17 7.59 -20.05
CA TYR A 80 0.08 6.84 -21.30
C TYR A 80 -0.94 7.42 -22.30
N LEU A 81 -2.11 7.87 -21.81
CA LEU A 81 -3.18 8.40 -22.67
C LEU A 81 -3.09 9.92 -22.90
N GLY A 82 -2.46 10.64 -21.99
CA GLY A 82 -2.39 12.09 -21.96
C GLY A 82 -1.26 12.65 -22.81
N SER A 83 -1.45 13.89 -23.27
CA SER A 83 -0.42 14.64 -24.02
C SER A 83 0.10 15.87 -23.26
N TYR A 84 -0.25 15.98 -21.97
CA TYR A 84 0.15 17.13 -21.14
C TYR A 84 1.60 16.98 -20.68
N LEU A 85 2.52 17.60 -21.41
CA LEU A 85 3.98 17.53 -21.23
C LEU A 85 4.49 17.64 -19.77
N PRO A 86 3.98 18.54 -18.90
CA PRO A 86 4.47 18.63 -17.53
C PRO A 86 4.25 17.37 -16.68
N ILE A 87 3.23 16.57 -17.00
CA ILE A 87 2.88 15.34 -16.26
C ILE A 87 3.26 14.10 -17.09
N CYS A 88 2.99 14.12 -18.39
CA CYS A 88 3.22 13.02 -19.32
C CYS A 88 4.65 13.07 -19.85
N ASN A 89 5.61 12.74 -18.99
CA ASN A 89 7.03 12.73 -19.32
C ASN A 89 7.71 11.44 -18.84
N SER A 90 8.90 11.15 -19.40
CA SER A 90 9.66 9.94 -19.07
C SER A 90 9.95 9.79 -17.57
N ALA A 91 10.31 10.87 -16.88
CA ALA A 91 10.69 10.85 -15.47
C ALA A 91 9.51 10.50 -14.55
N VAL A 92 8.39 11.22 -14.71
CA VAL A 92 7.16 11.02 -13.93
C VAL A 92 6.59 9.64 -14.19
N PHE A 93 6.59 9.18 -15.45
CA PHE A 93 6.13 7.84 -15.77
C PHE A 93 7.02 6.76 -15.16
N SER A 94 8.34 6.85 -15.27
CA SER A 94 9.26 5.88 -14.67
C SER A 94 9.13 5.84 -13.15
N TYR A 95 8.98 6.99 -12.50
CA TYR A 95 8.74 7.05 -11.06
C TYR A 95 7.40 6.38 -10.69
N ALA A 96 6.30 6.75 -11.35
CA ALA A 96 4.98 6.19 -11.09
C ALA A 96 4.93 4.67 -11.35
N PHE A 97 5.65 4.19 -12.36
CA PHE A 97 5.77 2.78 -12.68
C PHE A 97 6.51 2.02 -11.58
N LEU A 98 7.63 2.55 -11.10
CA LEU A 98 8.38 1.95 -9.98
C LEU A 98 7.56 1.96 -8.70
N GLU A 99 6.87 3.06 -8.36
CA GLU A 99 5.97 3.12 -7.22
C GLU A 99 4.82 2.11 -7.32
N THR A 100 4.26 1.92 -8.52
CA THR A 100 3.25 0.89 -8.77
C THR A 100 3.82 -0.50 -8.52
N TRP A 101 5.02 -0.78 -9.04
CA TRP A 101 5.68 -2.07 -8.86
C TRP A 101 5.97 -2.37 -7.39
N PHE A 102 6.60 -1.43 -6.67
CA PHE A 102 6.84 -1.55 -5.24
C PHE A 102 5.55 -1.63 -4.45
N GLY A 103 4.53 -0.83 -4.79
CA GLY A 103 3.22 -0.85 -4.16
C GLY A 103 2.54 -2.22 -4.28
N ILE A 104 2.62 -2.88 -5.43
CA ILE A 104 2.12 -4.26 -5.61
C ILE A 104 2.86 -5.23 -4.68
N LEU A 105 4.19 -5.14 -4.61
CA LEU A 105 4.99 -6.00 -3.73
C LEU A 105 4.63 -5.79 -2.25
N THR A 106 4.57 -4.54 -1.79
CA THR A 106 4.20 -4.20 -0.42
C THR A 106 2.78 -4.66 -0.09
N TYR A 107 1.83 -4.42 -0.99
CA TYR A 107 0.46 -4.87 -0.81
C TYR A 107 0.34 -6.40 -0.75
N SER A 108 1.09 -7.13 -1.59
CA SER A 108 1.13 -8.58 -1.56
C SER A 108 1.67 -9.10 -0.22
N THR A 109 2.76 -8.53 0.28
CA THR A 109 3.33 -8.92 1.58
C THR A 109 2.38 -8.63 2.73
N LEU A 110 1.74 -7.45 2.74
CA LEU A 110 0.74 -7.10 3.76
C LEU A 110 -0.47 -8.04 3.72
N ARG A 111 -0.92 -8.41 2.52
CA ARG A 111 -2.01 -9.38 2.34
C ARG A 111 -1.63 -10.74 2.91
N ASP A 112 -0.42 -11.22 2.64
CA ASP A 112 0.07 -12.49 3.16
C ASP A 112 0.18 -12.48 4.69
N GLU A 113 0.67 -11.38 5.27
CA GLU A 113 0.70 -11.23 6.73
C GLU A 113 -0.68 -11.24 7.34
N ARG A 114 -1.65 -10.54 6.73
CA ARG A 114 -3.03 -10.52 7.19
C ARG A 114 -3.64 -11.93 7.17
N MET A 115 -3.47 -12.65 6.06
CA MET A 115 -3.97 -14.02 5.95
C MET A 115 -3.35 -14.94 7.01
N LYS A 116 -2.04 -14.80 7.30
CA LYS A 116 -1.38 -15.55 8.38
C LYS A 116 -1.92 -15.20 9.77
N ARG A 117 -2.25 -13.93 10.03
CA ARG A 117 -2.84 -13.47 11.31
C ARG A 117 -4.25 -14.04 11.49
N GLU A 118 -5.09 -13.97 10.45
CA GLU A 118 -6.45 -14.52 10.45
C GLU A 118 -6.44 -16.05 10.64
N GLN A 119 -5.54 -16.77 9.97
CA GLN A 119 -5.39 -18.22 10.16
C GLN A 119 -4.94 -18.59 11.58
N LYS A 120 -4.03 -17.83 12.19
CA LYS A 120 -3.59 -18.05 13.57
C LYS A 120 -4.73 -17.82 14.56
N GLN A 121 -5.51 -16.75 14.37
CA GLN A 121 -6.69 -16.48 15.20
C GLN A 121 -7.74 -17.57 15.04
N ALA A 122 -8.05 -18.01 13.82
CA ALA A 122 -9.00 -19.08 13.57
C ALA A 122 -8.59 -20.40 14.25
N LYS A 123 -7.30 -20.78 14.17
CA LYS A 123 -6.78 -21.96 14.88
C LYS A 123 -6.89 -21.82 16.40
N PHE A 124 -6.53 -20.65 16.94
CA PHE A 124 -6.65 -20.40 18.38
C PHE A 124 -8.09 -20.48 18.88
N VAL A 125 -9.05 -19.91 18.14
CA VAL A 125 -10.49 -20.01 18.45
C VAL A 125 -10.98 -21.45 18.35
N GLN A 126 -10.51 -22.20 17.34
CA GLN A 126 -10.84 -23.63 17.21
C GLN A 126 -10.29 -24.46 18.38
N GLU A 127 -9.04 -24.23 18.78
CA GLU A 127 -8.44 -24.92 19.93
C GLU A 127 -9.19 -24.62 21.23
N LEU A 128 -9.60 -23.37 21.45
CA LEU A 128 -10.43 -22.98 22.59
C LEU A 128 -11.79 -23.69 22.55
N LYS A 129 -12.46 -23.70 21.40
CA LYS A 129 -13.74 -24.41 21.23
C LYS A 129 -13.61 -25.89 21.54
N GLU A 130 -12.60 -26.56 20.99
CA GLU A 130 -12.38 -27.99 21.21
C GLU A 130 -12.08 -28.32 22.68
N LYS A 131 -11.27 -27.51 23.36
CA LYS A 131 -11.02 -27.69 24.79
C LYS A 131 -12.28 -27.38 25.64
N TYR A 132 -13.14 -26.46 25.19
CA TYR A 132 -14.42 -26.14 25.85
C TYR A 132 -15.37 -27.33 25.75
N ASP A 133 -15.51 -27.90 24.55
CA ASP A 133 -16.30 -29.10 24.29
C ASP A 133 -15.80 -30.32 25.10
N ARG A 134 -14.49 -30.39 25.37
CA ARG A 134 -13.88 -31.43 26.22
C ARG A 134 -13.97 -31.14 27.72
N GLY A 135 -14.37 -29.94 28.14
CA GLY A 135 -14.39 -29.53 29.55
C GLY A 135 -13.00 -29.37 30.19
N GLU A 136 -11.95 -29.23 29.38
CA GLU A 136 -10.54 -29.12 29.82
C GLU A 136 -10.07 -27.67 29.93
N LEU A 137 -10.99 -26.71 29.79
CA LEU A 137 -10.67 -25.29 29.76
C LEU A 137 -10.24 -24.79 31.14
N SER A 138 -9.12 -24.08 31.22
CA SER A 138 -8.76 -23.33 32.42
C SER A 138 -9.73 -22.16 32.62
N GLU A 139 -10.03 -21.76 33.87
CA GLU A 139 -10.95 -20.63 34.17
C GLU A 139 -10.63 -19.35 33.37
N LYS A 140 -9.34 -19.08 33.11
CA LYS A 140 -8.90 -17.92 32.31
C LYS A 140 -9.20 -18.08 30.81
N GLU A 141 -9.08 -19.30 30.30
CA GLU A 141 -9.38 -19.62 28.91
C GLU A 141 -10.91 -19.59 28.68
N SER A 142 -11.73 -19.97 29.67
CA SER A 142 -13.22 -19.89 29.60
C SER A 142 -13.71 -18.46 29.52
N ALA A 143 -13.24 -17.60 30.41
CA ALA A 143 -13.60 -16.19 30.38
C ALA A 143 -13.17 -15.50 29.07
N THR A 144 -12.09 -15.98 28.44
CA THR A 144 -11.63 -15.46 27.14
C THR A 144 -12.51 -15.95 26.00
N TYR A 145 -12.87 -17.24 26.00
CA TYR A 145 -13.73 -17.82 24.97
C TYR A 145 -15.16 -17.26 25.03
N GLU A 146 -15.75 -17.14 26.22
CA GLU A 146 -17.09 -16.58 26.42
C GLU A 146 -17.17 -15.13 25.91
N ARG A 147 -16.18 -14.29 26.23
CA ARG A 147 -16.11 -12.91 25.68
C ARG A 147 -16.03 -12.87 24.15
N LEU A 148 -15.26 -13.77 23.55
CA LEU A 148 -15.15 -13.86 22.08
C LEU A 148 -16.47 -14.29 21.44
N MET A 149 -17.23 -15.16 22.10
CA MET A 149 -18.56 -15.60 21.63
C MET A 149 -19.60 -14.47 21.78
N ASP A 150 -19.59 -13.75 22.89
CA ASP A 150 -20.47 -12.60 23.12
C ASP A 150 -20.23 -11.48 22.09
N GLU A 151 -18.96 -11.17 21.78
CA GLU A 151 -18.61 -10.20 20.73
C GLU A 151 -19.09 -10.66 19.35
N ALA A 152 -18.96 -11.94 19.03
CA ALA A 152 -19.42 -12.51 17.76
C ALA A 152 -20.95 -12.50 17.62
N GLU A 153 -21.68 -12.79 18.70
CA GLU A 153 -23.14 -12.67 18.73
C GLU A 153 -23.59 -11.22 18.56
N TYR A 154 -22.92 -10.27 19.23
CA TYR A 154 -23.19 -8.85 19.08
C TYR A 154 -22.98 -8.36 17.64
N GLU A 155 -21.86 -8.73 16.99
CA GLU A 155 -21.63 -8.41 15.57
C GLU A 155 -22.71 -8.98 14.65
N LYS A 156 -23.19 -10.20 14.94
CA LYS A 156 -24.24 -10.85 14.15
C LYS A 156 -25.57 -10.10 14.28
N ILE A 157 -25.94 -9.71 15.49
CA ILE A 157 -27.14 -8.92 15.77
C ILE A 157 -27.05 -7.55 15.08
N MET A 158 -25.91 -6.86 15.17
CA MET A 158 -25.71 -5.57 14.50
C MET A 158 -25.80 -5.68 12.98
N ASN A 159 -25.27 -6.73 12.38
CA ASN A 159 -25.39 -6.97 10.94
C ASN A 159 -26.83 -7.28 10.51
N GLU A 160 -27.64 -7.94 11.34
CA GLU A 160 -29.07 -8.15 11.07
C GLU A 160 -29.89 -6.86 11.09
N PHE A 161 -29.48 -5.85 11.87
CA PHE A 161 -30.13 -4.53 11.91
C PHE A 161 -29.65 -3.54 10.83
N THR A 162 -28.60 -3.87 10.08
CA THR A 162 -28.03 -2.97 9.04
C THR A 162 -28.56 -3.28 7.63
N HIS A 163 -29.55 -4.18 7.52
CA HIS A 163 -30.33 -4.45 6.31
C HIS A 163 -31.72 -3.80 6.36
#